data_AF-A0A2T4AC90-F1
#
_entry.id   AF-A0A2T4AC90-F1
#
_cell.length_a   1.000
_cell.length_b   1.000
_cell.length_c   1.000
_cell.angle_alpha   90.00
_cell.angle_beta   90.00
_cell.angle_gamma   90.00
#
_symmetry.space_group_name_H-M   'P 1'
#
loop_
_entity.id
_entity.type
_entity.pdbx_description
1 polymer ?
#
loop_
_entity_poly.entity_id
_entity_poly.type
_entity_poly.pdbx_seq_one_letter_code
_entity_poly.pdbx_strand_id
1 'polypeptide(L)'
;MDIRLLTTADLPLIQHANLENLPENYFLKYYLYHALSWPQLSFVAVDVSRPRKGPYDYPKIVGYVLAKMEEEPTDGVQHGHITSLSVMRTHRRLGIAEKLMRQSQLAMVETFQAKYVSLHVRVSNVAARHLYEDTLRFRNEKTESKYYADGEDAFSMRLDLDDVAELAKRYADEEEDKDKDAEGKKTTNGGDATIKSEGVDEGEAVGEVGRDPEADSGKERKIKVAVGRGLGVGDLVEKDESKH
;
A
#
# COMPACT_ATOMS: atom_id res chain seq x y z
N MET A 1 0.86 9.28 -18.62
CA MET A 1 1.51 8.50 -17.56
C MET A 1 0.46 7.57 -17.00
N ASP A 2 0.73 6.28 -17.08
CA ASP A 2 -0.13 5.24 -16.51
C ASP A 2 0.12 5.13 -15.00
N ILE A 3 -0.92 4.89 -14.22
CA ILE A 3 -0.81 4.68 -12.78
C ILE A 3 -1.33 3.28 -12.50
N ARG A 4 -0.48 2.46 -11.90
CA ARG A 4 -0.81 1.07 -11.60
C ARG A 4 -0.15 0.63 -10.30
N LEU A 5 -0.61 -0.51 -9.80
CA LEU A 5 -0.03 -1.15 -8.63
C LEU A 5 1.45 -1.49 -8.87
N LEU A 6 2.25 -1.35 -7.82
CA LEU A 6 3.65 -1.76 -7.79
C LEU A 6 3.75 -3.28 -7.97
N THR A 7 4.71 -3.72 -8.77
CA THR A 7 5.11 -5.13 -8.85
C THR A 7 6.54 -5.31 -8.37
N THR A 8 6.91 -6.52 -7.97
CA THR A 8 8.29 -6.82 -7.53
C THR A 8 9.33 -6.59 -8.64
N ALA A 9 8.93 -6.70 -9.91
CA ALA A 9 9.77 -6.40 -11.06
C ALA A 9 10.12 -4.89 -11.18
N ASP A 10 9.34 -4.01 -10.55
CA ASP A 10 9.57 -2.56 -10.59
C ASP A 10 10.62 -2.10 -9.57
N LEU A 11 10.93 -2.92 -8.56
CA LEU A 11 11.74 -2.50 -7.40
C LEU A 11 13.11 -1.91 -7.75
N PRO A 12 13.90 -2.48 -8.69
CA PRO A 12 15.18 -1.87 -9.07
C PRO A 12 15.01 -0.46 -9.66
N LEU A 13 13.94 -0.22 -10.42
CA LEU A 13 13.67 1.07 -11.03
C LEU A 13 13.10 2.08 -10.04
N ILE A 14 12.35 1.62 -9.05
CA ILE A 14 11.88 2.43 -7.94
C ILE A 14 13.06 2.87 -7.06
N GLN A 15 13.97 1.95 -6.74
CA GLN A 15 15.19 2.27 -6.00
C GLN A 15 16.04 3.29 -6.76
N HIS A 16 16.21 3.10 -8.08
CA HIS A 16 16.88 4.09 -8.92
C HIS A 16 16.17 5.45 -8.90
N ALA A 17 14.84 5.47 -8.96
CA ALA A 17 14.08 6.72 -8.86
C ALA A 17 14.22 7.41 -7.51
N ASN A 18 14.31 6.64 -6.42
CA ASN A 18 14.58 7.16 -5.08
C ASN A 18 15.96 7.84 -5.02
N LEU A 19 17.01 7.13 -5.48
CA LEU A 19 18.38 7.64 -5.55
C LEU A 19 18.52 8.94 -6.33
N GLU A 20 17.76 9.11 -7.42
CA GLU A 20 17.79 10.34 -8.22
C GLU A 20 17.04 11.52 -7.57
N ASN A 21 16.05 11.26 -6.71
CA ASN A 21 15.11 12.29 -6.26
C ASN A 21 15.22 12.65 -4.77
N LEU A 22 15.72 11.75 -3.93
CA LEU A 22 15.65 11.88 -2.48
C LEU A 22 17.01 11.55 -1.83
N PRO A 23 17.39 12.29 -0.76
CA PRO A 23 18.56 11.95 0.04
C PRO A 23 18.32 10.73 0.95
N GLU A 24 17.07 10.44 1.31
CA GLU A 24 16.71 9.25 2.10
C GLU A 24 16.62 8.01 1.20
N ASN A 25 17.64 7.15 1.31
CA ASN A 25 17.82 5.95 0.49
C ASN A 25 17.78 4.67 1.33
N TYR A 26 17.37 3.57 0.69
CA TYR A 26 17.17 2.29 1.35
C TYR A 26 17.77 1.12 0.55
N PHE A 27 18.14 0.06 1.26
CA PHE A 27 18.49 -1.20 0.62
C PHE A 27 17.29 -1.81 -0.11
N LEU A 28 17.54 -2.53 -1.22
CA LEU A 28 16.50 -3.20 -2.00
C LEU A 28 15.63 -4.14 -1.14
N LYS A 29 16.23 -4.76 -0.11
CA LYS A 29 15.53 -5.60 0.87
C LYS A 29 14.37 -4.88 1.56
N TYR A 30 14.51 -3.58 1.83
CA TYR A 30 13.45 -2.80 2.48
C TYR A 30 12.26 -2.57 1.55
N TYR A 31 12.51 -2.33 0.26
CA TYR A 31 11.44 -2.27 -0.74
C TYR A 31 10.74 -3.61 -0.90
N LEU A 32 11.51 -4.71 -0.90
CA LEU A 32 10.95 -6.06 -0.97
C LEU A 32 10.04 -6.36 0.21
N TYR A 33 10.45 -5.95 1.43
CA TYR A 33 9.60 -6.05 2.62
C TYR A 33 8.26 -5.33 2.44
N HIS A 34 8.24 -4.09 1.92
CA HIS A 34 6.98 -3.39 1.63
C HIS A 34 6.12 -4.12 0.61
N ALA A 35 6.74 -4.53 -0.51
CA ALA A 35 6.03 -5.17 -1.62
C ALA A 35 5.43 -6.53 -1.24
N LEU A 36 6.03 -7.24 -0.28
CA LEU A 36 5.55 -8.54 0.18
C LEU A 36 4.59 -8.44 1.37
N SER A 37 4.78 -7.47 2.27
CA SER A 37 3.92 -7.29 3.45
C SER A 37 2.61 -6.59 3.09
N TRP A 38 2.65 -5.58 2.22
CA TRP A 38 1.48 -4.77 1.84
C TRP A 38 1.42 -4.55 0.32
N PRO A 39 1.23 -5.61 -0.48
CA PRO A 39 1.27 -5.52 -1.94
C PRO A 39 0.23 -4.57 -2.54
N GLN A 40 -0.86 -4.29 -1.82
CA GLN A 40 -1.97 -3.45 -2.29
C GLN A 40 -1.70 -1.94 -2.15
N LEU A 41 -0.72 -1.52 -1.36
CA LEU A 41 -0.63 -0.12 -0.91
C LEU A 41 0.29 0.75 -1.76
N SER A 42 1.22 0.15 -2.48
CA SER A 42 2.25 0.88 -3.22
C SER A 42 1.93 0.93 -4.71
N PHE A 43 2.12 2.11 -5.31
CA PHE A 43 1.77 2.36 -6.71
C PHE A 43 2.94 3.00 -7.45
N VAL A 44 2.96 2.81 -8.76
CA VAL A 44 3.94 3.41 -9.66
C VAL A 44 3.26 4.19 -10.78
N ALA A 45 3.93 5.25 -11.21
CA ALA A 45 3.61 5.99 -12.41
C ALA A 45 4.60 5.61 -13.52
N VAL A 46 4.08 5.15 -14.65
CA VAL A 46 4.86 4.61 -15.76
C VAL A 46 4.68 5.49 -17.01
N ASP A 47 5.80 5.78 -17.67
CA ASP A 47 5.77 6.35 -19.02
C ASP A 47 5.58 5.23 -20.06
N VAL A 48 4.32 4.97 -20.39
CA VAL A 48 3.92 4.00 -21.42
C VAL A 48 4.17 4.48 -22.85
N SER A 49 4.44 5.78 -23.04
CA SER A 49 4.69 6.35 -24.37
C SER A 49 6.14 6.19 -24.80
N ARG A 50 7.04 5.90 -23.86
CA ARG A 50 8.47 5.70 -24.14
C ARG A 50 8.65 4.47 -25.03
N PRO A 51 9.27 4.62 -26.22
CA PRO A 51 9.56 3.48 -27.08
C PRO A 51 10.56 2.54 -26.39
N ARG A 52 10.27 1.23 -26.43
CA ARG A 52 11.18 0.21 -25.91
C ARG A 52 12.46 0.17 -26.75
N LYS A 53 13.61 0.22 -26.08
CA LYS A 53 14.91 0.11 -26.75
C LYS A 53 15.27 -1.33 -27.14
N GLY A 54 14.65 -2.32 -26.48
CA GLY A 54 14.87 -3.73 -26.74
C GLY A 54 13.81 -4.59 -26.06
N PRO A 55 13.82 -5.92 -26.28
CA PRO A 55 12.80 -6.84 -25.77
C PRO A 55 12.79 -6.95 -24.24
N TYR A 56 13.92 -6.67 -23.59
CA TYR A 56 14.08 -6.73 -22.13
C TYR A 56 14.02 -5.35 -21.45
N ASP A 57 13.60 -4.31 -22.18
CA ASP A 57 13.51 -2.95 -21.62
C ASP A 57 12.33 -2.89 -20.63
N TYR A 58 12.66 -2.58 -19.38
CA TYR A 58 11.67 -2.47 -18.31
C TYR A 58 10.78 -1.22 -18.51
N PRO A 59 9.54 -1.23 -17.98
CA PRO A 59 8.69 -0.04 -17.99
C PRO A 59 9.38 1.14 -17.31
N LYS A 60 9.40 2.32 -17.94
CA LYS A 60 10.06 3.49 -17.34
C LYS A 60 9.21 4.06 -16.21
N ILE A 61 9.65 3.81 -14.98
CA ILE A 61 9.07 4.43 -13.79
C ILE A 61 9.46 5.92 -13.75
N VAL A 62 8.46 6.78 -13.64
CA VAL A 62 8.62 8.24 -13.54
C VAL A 62 8.15 8.80 -12.19
N GLY A 63 7.50 7.97 -11.39
CA GLY A 63 7.17 8.28 -10.01
C GLY A 63 6.65 7.04 -9.29
N TYR A 64 6.66 7.07 -7.97
CA TYR A 64 6.16 5.99 -7.14
C TYR A 64 5.70 6.51 -5.79
N VAL A 65 4.80 5.76 -5.15
CA VAL A 65 4.49 5.84 -3.73
C VAL A 65 4.78 4.48 -3.11
N LEU A 66 5.60 4.48 -2.06
CA LEU A 66 5.92 3.32 -1.24
C LEU A 66 5.25 3.53 0.12
N ALA A 67 4.33 2.64 0.45
CA ALA A 67 3.47 2.76 1.62
C ALA A 67 3.41 1.44 2.39
N LYS A 68 3.15 1.55 3.69
CA LYS A 68 2.98 0.43 4.62
C LYS A 68 1.81 0.69 5.57
N MET A 69 1.38 -0.36 6.27
CA MET A 69 0.63 -0.18 7.53
C MET A 69 1.62 -0.05 8.68
N GLU A 70 1.25 0.72 9.70
CA GLU A 70 2.04 0.76 10.93
C GLU A 70 1.82 -0.53 11.73
N GLU A 71 2.91 -1.24 12.03
CA GLU A 71 2.85 -2.56 12.68
C GLU A 71 2.64 -2.44 14.18
N GLU A 72 3.19 -1.40 14.80
CA GLU A 72 3.10 -1.14 16.24
C GLU A 72 2.55 0.27 16.52
N PRO A 73 1.24 0.52 16.30
CA PRO A 73 0.65 1.83 16.56
C PRO A 73 0.74 2.21 18.05
N THR A 74 1.37 3.34 18.36
CA THR A 74 1.52 3.82 19.75
C THR A 74 0.19 4.18 20.41
N ASP A 75 -0.80 4.56 19.61
CA ASP A 75 -2.17 4.91 20.03
C ASP A 75 -3.13 3.71 19.94
N GLY A 76 -2.66 2.55 19.48
CA GLY A 76 -3.48 1.37 19.23
C GLY A 76 -4.44 1.50 18.04
N VAL A 77 -4.32 2.55 17.22
CA VAL A 77 -5.20 2.79 16.07
C VAL A 77 -4.51 2.34 14.79
N GLN A 78 -5.18 1.48 14.02
CA GLN A 78 -4.67 1.01 12.74
C GLN A 78 -4.62 2.16 11.71
N HIS A 79 -3.42 2.42 11.20
CA HIS A 79 -3.17 3.52 10.27
C HIS A 79 -2.06 3.19 9.28
N GLY A 80 -2.10 3.86 8.13
CA GLY A 80 -1.07 3.74 7.10
C GLY A 80 0.07 4.73 7.32
N HIS A 81 1.23 4.43 6.74
CA HIS A 81 2.38 5.32 6.71
C HIS A 81 2.97 5.40 5.30
N ILE A 82 3.26 6.62 4.84
CA ILE A 82 3.95 6.84 3.57
C ILE A 82 5.46 6.87 3.82
N THR A 83 6.11 5.75 3.50
CA THR A 83 7.56 5.60 3.63
C THR A 83 8.31 6.48 2.64
N SER A 84 7.87 6.53 1.38
CA SER A 84 8.57 7.31 0.36
C SER A 84 7.65 7.65 -0.81
N LEU A 85 7.69 8.90 -1.25
CA LEU A 85 6.96 9.39 -2.43
C LEU A 85 7.93 10.22 -3.26
N SER A 86 8.08 9.88 -4.54
CA SER A 86 8.85 10.72 -5.45
C SER A 86 8.31 10.69 -6.87
N VAL A 87 8.55 11.80 -7.58
CA VAL A 87 8.27 11.94 -9.00
C VAL A 87 9.48 12.60 -9.64
N MET A 88 9.95 12.02 -10.74
CA MET A 88 11.05 12.54 -11.55
C MET A 88 10.81 14.01 -11.87
N ARG A 89 11.84 14.84 -11.74
CA ARG A 89 11.72 16.31 -11.94
C ARG A 89 11.06 16.69 -13.26
N THR A 90 11.35 15.95 -14.33
CA THR A 90 10.79 16.13 -15.69
C THR A 90 9.30 15.84 -15.79
N HIS A 91 8.71 15.17 -14.79
CA HIS A 91 7.31 14.72 -14.77
C HIS A 91 6.51 15.34 -13.60
N ARG A 92 7.09 16.29 -12.87
CA ARG A 92 6.39 17.02 -11.79
C ARG A 92 5.34 17.98 -12.38
N ARG A 93 4.42 18.43 -11.52
CA ARG A 93 3.30 19.35 -11.87
C ARG A 93 2.29 18.78 -12.88
N LEU A 94 2.28 17.46 -13.07
CA LEU A 94 1.29 16.72 -13.88
C LEU A 94 0.23 16.01 -13.03
N GLY A 95 0.14 16.33 -11.73
CA GLY A 95 -0.79 15.68 -10.78
C GLY A 95 -0.44 14.23 -10.42
N ILE A 96 0.73 13.72 -10.82
CA ILE A 96 1.11 12.31 -10.61
C ILE A 96 1.17 11.95 -9.12
N ALA A 97 1.84 12.78 -8.31
CA ALA A 97 2.01 12.53 -6.88
C ALA A 97 0.66 12.49 -6.14
N GLU A 98 -0.25 13.40 -6.49
CA GLU A 98 -1.60 13.42 -5.94
C GLU A 98 -2.35 12.13 -6.26
N LYS A 99 -2.35 11.70 -7.52
CA LYS A 99 -3.05 10.47 -7.94
C LYS A 99 -2.47 9.24 -7.26
N LEU A 100 -1.13 9.12 -7.17
CA LEU A 100 -0.48 8.02 -6.46
C LEU A 100 -0.90 7.97 -4.99
N MET A 101 -0.89 9.12 -4.31
CA MET A 101 -1.31 9.23 -2.91
C MET A 101 -2.78 8.82 -2.73
N ARG A 102 -3.69 9.30 -3.57
CA ARG A 102 -5.12 8.96 -3.50
C ARG A 102 -5.37 7.46 -3.68
N GLN A 103 -4.66 6.81 -4.60
CA GLN A 103 -4.76 5.36 -4.80
C GLN A 103 -4.26 4.58 -3.57
N SER A 104 -3.12 5.00 -3.01
CA SER A 104 -2.57 4.38 -1.79
C SER A 104 -3.52 4.54 -0.60
N GLN A 105 -4.08 5.74 -0.40
CA GLN A 105 -5.05 6.04 0.67
C GLN A 105 -6.31 5.18 0.54
N LEU A 106 -6.86 5.06 -0.66
CA LEU A 106 -8.03 4.22 -0.91
C LEU A 106 -7.74 2.75 -0.54
N ALA A 107 -6.62 2.22 -1.03
CA ALA A 107 -6.21 0.84 -0.75
C ALA A 107 -5.97 0.58 0.76
N MET A 108 -5.43 1.56 1.50
CA MET A 108 -5.26 1.47 2.95
C MET A 108 -6.60 1.32 3.67
N VAL A 109 -7.61 2.06 3.23
CA VAL A 109 -8.96 2.01 3.81
C VAL A 109 -9.66 0.70 3.45
N GLU A 110 -9.69 0.35 2.16
CA GLU A 110 -10.43 -0.83 1.67
C GLU A 110 -9.84 -2.12 2.24
N THR A 111 -8.52 -2.27 2.19
CA THR A 111 -7.86 -3.53 2.54
C THR A 111 -7.61 -3.67 4.04
N PHE A 112 -7.26 -2.57 4.72
CA PHE A 112 -6.78 -2.60 6.11
C PHE A 112 -7.58 -1.70 7.05
N GLN A 113 -8.69 -1.11 6.61
CA GLN A 113 -9.56 -0.28 7.44
C GLN A 113 -8.82 0.85 8.18
N ALA A 114 -7.78 1.38 7.54
CA ALA A 114 -6.94 2.43 8.09
C ALA A 114 -7.76 3.67 8.48
N LYS A 115 -7.58 4.17 9.70
CA LYS A 115 -8.29 5.37 10.20
C LYS A 115 -7.66 6.67 9.77
N TYR A 116 -6.34 6.66 9.63
CA TYR A 116 -5.58 7.79 9.13
C TYR A 116 -4.36 7.30 8.37
N VAL A 117 -3.67 8.24 7.72
CA VAL A 117 -2.36 8.04 7.13
C VAL A 117 -1.39 9.09 7.67
N SER A 118 -0.18 8.66 8.01
CA SER A 118 0.90 9.53 8.49
C SER A 118 2.07 9.59 7.51
N LEU A 119 2.85 10.66 7.59
CA LEU A 119 4.11 10.82 6.86
C LEU A 119 5.02 11.85 7.52
N HIS A 120 6.29 11.83 7.14
CA HIS A 120 7.27 12.84 7.52
C HIS A 120 7.72 13.65 6.31
N VAL A 121 7.82 14.97 6.48
CA VAL A 121 8.32 15.87 5.44
C VAL A 121 9.30 16.89 6.01
N ARG A 122 10.40 17.13 5.29
CA ARG A 122 11.37 18.20 5.57
C ARG A 122 10.67 19.55 5.69
N VAL A 123 10.98 20.30 6.75
CA VAL A 123 10.40 21.63 6.99
C VAL A 123 10.69 22.61 5.85
N SER A 124 11.84 22.47 5.20
CA SER A 124 12.28 23.30 4.07
C SER A 124 11.67 22.89 2.72
N ASN A 125 11.04 21.71 2.60
CA ASN A 125 10.53 21.20 1.33
C ASN A 125 9.16 21.79 0.99
N VAL A 126 9.19 23.04 0.52
CA VAL A 126 7.98 23.83 0.17
C VAL A 126 7.08 23.11 -0.84
N ALA A 127 7.67 22.43 -1.84
CA ALA A 127 6.89 21.77 -2.88
C ALA A 127 6.10 20.55 -2.34
N ALA A 128 6.73 19.73 -1.50
CA ALA A 128 6.07 18.60 -0.86
C ALA A 128 5.04 19.08 0.17
N ARG A 129 5.37 20.11 0.94
CA ARG A 129 4.43 20.72 1.90
C ARG A 129 3.17 21.24 1.22
N HIS A 130 3.28 21.97 0.11
CA HIS A 130 2.10 22.40 -0.66
C HIS A 130 1.26 21.20 -1.16
N LEU A 131 1.90 20.11 -1.62
CA LEU A 131 1.17 18.91 -2.00
C LEU A 131 0.40 18.32 -0.80
N TYR A 132 1.04 18.18 0.35
CA TYR A 132 0.43 17.54 1.52
C TYR A 132 -0.60 18.46 2.19
N GLU A 133 -0.25 19.70 2.51
CA GLU A 133 -1.09 20.67 3.21
C GLU A 133 -2.26 21.17 2.33
N ASP A 134 -1.95 21.64 1.11
CA ASP A 134 -2.95 22.34 0.29
C ASP A 134 -3.75 21.40 -0.60
N THR A 135 -3.10 20.43 -1.24
CA THR A 135 -3.77 19.55 -2.21
C THR A 135 -4.43 18.34 -1.53
N LEU A 136 -3.69 17.68 -0.63
CA LEU A 136 -4.13 16.45 0.04
C LEU A 136 -4.71 16.68 1.43
N ARG A 137 -4.67 17.90 1.95
CA ARG A 137 -5.27 18.32 3.23
C ARG A 137 -4.73 17.60 4.47
N PHE A 138 -3.48 17.16 4.43
CA PHE A 138 -2.76 16.73 5.61
C PHE A 138 -2.60 17.88 6.60
N ARG A 139 -2.66 17.57 7.89
CA ARG A 139 -2.41 18.50 8.99
C ARG A 139 -1.09 18.15 9.64
N ASN A 140 -0.32 19.17 10.01
CA ASN A 140 0.88 18.98 10.81
C ASN A 140 0.48 18.69 12.26
N GLU A 141 0.90 17.54 12.80
CA GLU A 141 0.61 17.13 14.17
C GLU A 141 1.71 17.59 15.13
N LYS A 142 2.97 17.41 14.72
CA LYS A 142 4.15 17.78 15.52
C LYS A 142 5.37 18.02 14.64
N THR A 143 6.32 18.78 15.17
CA THR A 143 7.64 18.95 14.56
C THR A 143 8.65 18.07 15.30
N GLU A 144 9.29 17.16 14.59
CA GLU A 144 10.32 16.28 15.13
C GLU A 144 11.69 16.89 14.87
N SER A 145 12.39 17.26 15.95
CA SER A 145 13.68 17.93 15.82
C SER A 145 14.78 16.94 15.41
N LYS A 146 15.64 17.37 14.47
CA LYS A 146 16.78 16.59 13.95
C LYS A 146 16.37 15.19 13.50
N TYR A 147 15.23 15.09 12.83
CA TYR A 147 14.69 13.83 12.34
C TYR A 147 15.54 13.23 11.22
N TYR A 148 15.98 14.08 10.28
CA TYR A 148 16.80 13.65 9.16
C TYR A 148 18.29 13.56 9.54
N ALA A 149 19.04 12.74 8.81
CA ALA A 149 20.45 12.44 9.12
C ALA A 149 21.39 13.67 9.04
N ASP A 150 21.02 14.67 8.25
CA ASP A 150 21.71 15.97 8.16
C ASP A 150 21.31 16.95 9.28
N GLY A 151 20.44 16.52 10.19
CA GLY A 151 19.96 17.30 11.31
C GLY A 151 18.78 18.21 10.97
N GLU A 152 18.20 18.13 9.77
CA GLU A 152 16.98 18.87 9.47
C GLU A 152 15.78 18.33 10.26
N ASP A 153 14.93 19.25 10.73
CA ASP A 153 13.67 18.92 11.38
C ASP A 153 12.64 18.40 10.36
N ALA A 154 11.69 17.59 10.84
CA ALA A 154 10.58 17.08 10.04
C ALA A 154 9.22 17.51 10.62
N PHE A 155 8.25 17.79 9.75
CA PHE A 155 6.85 17.79 10.14
C PHE A 155 6.31 16.36 10.06
N SER A 156 5.76 15.89 11.17
CA SER A 156 4.94 14.68 11.24
C SER A 156 3.52 15.07 10.88
N MET A 157 3.09 14.68 9.68
CA MET A 157 1.81 15.05 9.13
C MET A 157 0.83 13.87 9.17
N ARG A 158 -0.45 14.19 9.37
CA ARG A 158 -1.55 13.22 9.45
C ARG A 158 -2.72 13.66 8.58
N LEU A 159 -3.37 12.70 7.93
CA LEU A 159 -4.65 12.86 7.24
C LEU A 159 -5.62 11.80 7.77
N ASP A 160 -6.75 12.24 8.33
CA ASP A 160 -7.85 11.33 8.70
C ASP A 160 -8.56 10.83 7.45
N LEU A 161 -8.88 9.54 7.41
CA LEU A 161 -9.40 8.85 6.22
C LEU A 161 -10.91 8.61 6.27
N ASP A 162 -11.63 9.20 7.22
CA ASP A 162 -13.07 9.01 7.39
C ASP A 162 -13.85 9.38 6.11
N ASP A 163 -13.53 10.51 5.47
CA ASP A 163 -14.16 10.93 4.21
C ASP A 163 -13.88 9.93 3.07
N VAL A 164 -12.68 9.35 3.04
CA VAL A 164 -12.29 8.34 2.05
C VAL A 164 -13.03 7.04 2.29
N ALA A 165 -13.20 6.64 3.56
CA ALA A 165 -13.95 5.46 3.96
C ALA A 165 -15.44 5.57 3.65
N GLU A 166 -16.04 6.73 3.90
CA GLU A 166 -17.43 6.99 3.50
C GLU A 166 -17.59 6.91 1.99
N LEU A 167 -16.67 7.51 1.22
CA LEU A 167 -16.71 7.50 -0.22
C LEU A 167 -16.57 6.08 -0.78
N ALA A 168 -15.61 5.30 -0.28
CA ALA A 168 -15.40 3.91 -0.67
C ALA A 168 -16.65 3.06 -0.41
N LYS A 169 -17.28 3.25 0.75
CA LYS A 169 -18.52 2.54 1.10
C LYS A 169 -19.66 2.88 0.13
N ARG A 170 -19.85 4.16 -0.21
CA ARG A 170 -20.90 4.57 -1.17
C ARG A 170 -20.70 3.92 -2.54
N TYR A 171 -19.47 3.85 -3.04
CA TYR A 171 -19.19 3.18 -4.31
C TYR A 171 -19.45 1.67 -4.26
N ALA A 172 -19.12 1.02 -3.14
CA ALA A 172 -19.42 -0.40 -2.96
C ALA A 172 -20.94 -0.67 -2.94
N ASP A 173 -21.71 0.16 -2.21
CA ASP A 173 -23.16 0.05 -2.15
C ASP A 173 -23.80 0.26 -3.55
N GLU A 174 -23.30 1.23 -4.34
CA GLU A 174 -23.78 1.50 -5.71
C GLU A 174 -23.47 0.37 -6.70
N GLU A 175 -22.33 -0.32 -6.58
CA GLU A 175 -21.99 -1.45 -7.44
C GLU A 175 -22.87 -2.68 -7.11
N GLU A 176 -23.13 -2.94 -5.83
CA GLU A 176 -24.05 -4.01 -5.43
C GLU A 176 -25.47 -3.82 -5.96
N ASP A 177 -25.97 -2.58 -5.96
CA ASP A 177 -27.30 -2.28 -6.48
C ASP A 177 -27.39 -2.47 -8.00
N LYS A 178 -26.33 -2.14 -8.75
CA LYS A 178 -26.26 -2.42 -10.20
C LYS A 178 -26.22 -3.91 -10.51
N ASP A 179 -25.51 -4.70 -9.71
CA ASP A 179 -25.45 -6.16 -9.89
C ASP A 179 -26.80 -6.81 -9.60
N LYS A 180 -27.52 -6.35 -8.56
CA LYS A 180 -28.90 -6.78 -8.26
C LYS A 180 -29.88 -6.41 -9.37
N ASP A 181 -29.76 -5.21 -9.96
CA ASP A 181 -30.56 -4.78 -11.10
C ASP A 181 -30.25 -5.56 -12.38
N ALA A 182 -28.99 -5.97 -12.59
CA ALA A 182 -28.57 -6.78 -13.72
C ALA A 182 -29.07 -8.24 -13.61
N GLU A 183 -29.09 -8.82 -12.41
CA GLU A 183 -29.66 -10.15 -12.15
C GLU A 183 -31.20 -10.14 -12.22
N GLY A 184 -31.86 -9.09 -11.71
CA GLY A 184 -33.31 -8.92 -11.80
C GLY A 184 -33.84 -8.77 -13.24
N LYS A 185 -33.00 -8.34 -14.18
CA LYS A 185 -33.35 -8.22 -15.60
C LYS A 185 -33.16 -9.51 -16.42
N LYS A 186 -32.46 -10.51 -15.88
CA LYS A 186 -32.29 -11.83 -16.53
C LYS A 186 -33.47 -12.79 -16.29
N THR A 187 -34.34 -12.52 -15.33
CA THR A 187 -35.47 -13.42 -14.99
C THR A 187 -36.80 -13.06 -15.67
N THR A 188 -36.83 -12.02 -16.52
CA THR A 188 -38.05 -11.63 -17.26
C THR A 188 -37.78 -11.49 -18.76
N ASN A 189 -37.47 -12.59 -19.46
CA ASN A 189 -37.72 -12.71 -20.90
C ASN A 189 -37.68 -14.18 -21.36
N GLY A 190 -38.87 -14.73 -21.70
CA GLY A 190 -39.08 -16.00 -22.40
C GLY A 190 -38.97 -17.23 -21.49
N GLY A 191 -39.99 -18.06 -21.28
CA GLY A 191 -40.78 -18.72 -22.32
C GLY A 191 -40.41 -20.21 -22.29
N ASP A 192 -41.29 -21.00 -21.69
CA ASP A 192 -41.35 -22.46 -21.58
C ASP A 192 -40.55 -23.27 -22.63
N ALA A 193 -39.61 -24.09 -22.16
CA ALA A 193 -39.22 -25.35 -22.79
C ALA A 193 -38.50 -26.25 -21.78
N THR A 194 -39.21 -27.29 -21.37
CA THR A 194 -38.74 -28.38 -20.52
C THR A 194 -37.66 -29.21 -21.23
N ILE A 195 -36.44 -29.25 -20.72
CA ILE A 195 -35.48 -30.36 -20.98
C ILE A 195 -34.86 -30.75 -19.64
N LYS A 196 -35.33 -31.88 -19.09
CA LYS A 196 -34.64 -32.62 -18.03
C LYS A 196 -33.39 -33.27 -18.64
N SER A 197 -32.20 -32.83 -18.25
CA SER A 197 -30.97 -33.61 -18.42
C SER A 197 -30.60 -34.21 -17.07
N GLU A 198 -30.81 -35.51 -16.90
CA GLU A 198 -30.25 -36.30 -15.81
C GLU A 198 -28.73 -36.41 -16.02
N GLY A 199 -27.97 -35.62 -15.26
CA GLY A 199 -26.54 -35.84 -15.05
C GLY A 199 -26.36 -36.43 -13.66
N VAL A 200 -25.98 -37.71 -13.60
CA VAL A 200 -25.66 -38.43 -12.38
C VAL A 200 -24.32 -37.89 -11.85
N ASP A 201 -24.36 -37.27 -10.66
CA ASP A 201 -23.19 -36.77 -9.93
C ASP A 201 -22.56 -37.93 -9.14
N GLU A 202 -21.67 -38.68 -9.80
CA GLU A 202 -20.80 -39.66 -9.15
C GLU A 202 -19.53 -38.97 -8.64
N GLY A 203 -19.64 -38.34 -7.47
CA GLY A 203 -18.51 -37.82 -6.70
C GLY A 203 -18.64 -38.20 -5.23
N GLU A 204 -18.01 -39.33 -4.83
CA GLU A 204 -17.94 -39.75 -3.43
C GLU A 204 -17.26 -38.70 -2.54
N ALA A 205 -17.83 -38.49 -1.34
CA ALA A 205 -17.26 -37.67 -0.29
C ALA A 205 -16.07 -38.39 0.37
N VAL A 206 -14.86 -37.92 0.09
CA VAL A 206 -13.64 -38.42 0.72
C VAL A 206 -13.39 -37.74 2.07
N GLY A 207 -13.60 -38.50 3.15
CA GLY A 207 -12.70 -38.50 4.31
C GLY A 207 -13.12 -37.67 5.53
N GLU A 208 -14.01 -38.21 6.35
CA GLU A 208 -14.08 -37.92 7.79
C GLU A 208 -13.11 -38.87 8.51
N VAL A 209 -12.01 -38.36 9.07
CA VAL A 209 -11.14 -39.16 9.95
C VAL A 209 -10.57 -38.28 11.07
N GLY A 210 -10.86 -38.66 12.31
CA GLY A 210 -9.96 -38.37 13.44
C GLY A 210 -10.63 -37.83 14.70
N ARG A 211 -11.44 -38.66 15.37
CA ARG A 211 -11.89 -38.46 16.75
C ARG A 211 -10.71 -38.65 17.71
N ASP A 212 -10.58 -37.74 18.69
CA ASP A 212 -9.64 -37.78 19.82
C ASP A 212 -9.65 -39.11 20.59
N PRO A 213 -8.48 -39.70 20.89
CA PRO A 213 -8.31 -40.67 21.95
C PRO A 213 -7.53 -40.06 23.13
N GLU A 214 -8.29 -39.74 24.17
CA GLU A 214 -7.90 -39.61 25.58
C GLU A 214 -6.87 -38.56 26.03
N ALA A 215 -7.33 -37.81 27.03
CA ALA A 215 -6.58 -36.92 27.89
C ALA A 215 -5.51 -37.65 28.70
N ASP A 216 -4.30 -37.06 28.80
CA ASP A 216 -3.68 -36.87 30.11
C ASP A 216 -2.72 -35.66 30.14
N SER A 217 -2.71 -35.08 31.33
CA SER A 217 -2.08 -33.89 31.86
C SER A 217 -0.62 -33.56 31.46
N GLY A 218 -0.40 -32.30 31.06
CA GLY A 218 0.94 -31.70 31.02
C GLY A 218 0.90 -30.21 30.68
N LYS A 219 1.15 -29.34 31.66
CA LYS A 219 1.22 -27.87 31.51
C LYS A 219 2.21 -27.47 30.40
N GLU A 220 1.71 -27.04 29.24
CA GLU A 220 2.53 -26.37 28.24
C GLU A 220 2.97 -24.99 28.75
N ARG A 221 4.27 -24.84 29.01
CA ARG A 221 4.90 -23.56 29.31
C ARG A 221 5.05 -22.78 28.01
N LYS A 222 4.22 -21.74 27.81
CA LYS A 222 4.40 -20.77 26.73
C LYS A 222 5.73 -20.03 26.91
N ILE A 223 6.67 -20.23 25.99
CA ILE A 223 7.92 -19.48 25.91
C ILE A 223 7.60 -18.13 25.30
N LYS A 224 7.78 -17.04 26.07
CA LYS A 224 7.76 -15.68 25.53
C LYS A 224 9.06 -15.45 24.77
N VAL A 225 8.99 -15.34 23.46
CA VAL A 225 10.10 -14.88 22.62
C VAL A 225 10.04 -13.35 22.58
N ALA A 226 11.13 -12.70 22.96
CA ALA A 226 11.24 -11.25 22.87
C ALA A 226 11.24 -10.86 21.38
N VAL A 227 10.17 -10.19 20.94
CA VAL A 227 10.13 -9.52 19.65
C VAL A 227 11.13 -8.36 19.74
N GLY A 228 12.12 -8.38 18.85
CA GLY A 228 13.14 -7.34 18.77
C GLY A 228 12.50 -5.98 18.50
N ARG A 229 13.07 -4.94 19.12
CA ARG A 229 12.63 -3.54 19.01
C ARG A 229 12.50 -3.12 17.55
N GLY A 230 11.36 -2.52 17.18
CA GLY A 230 11.18 -1.88 15.87
C GLY A 230 12.27 -0.83 15.62
N LEU A 231 13.03 -1.00 14.54
CA LEU A 231 14.10 -0.08 14.15
C LEU A 231 13.47 1.16 13.51
N GLY A 232 13.87 2.35 13.98
CA GLY A 232 13.46 3.60 13.37
C GLY A 232 14.09 3.78 11.99
N VAL A 233 13.50 4.64 11.15
CA VAL A 233 13.99 4.90 9.78
C VAL A 233 15.48 5.26 9.76
N GLY A 234 15.99 5.97 10.78
CA GLY A 234 17.41 6.31 10.92
C GLY A 234 18.37 5.12 11.09
N ASP A 235 17.88 3.97 11.57
CA ASP A 235 18.67 2.74 11.70
C ASP A 235 18.65 1.89 10.41
N LEU A 236 17.81 2.28 9.44
CA LEU A 236 17.62 1.59 8.14
C LEU A 236 18.27 2.35 6.97
N VAL A 237 18.87 3.51 7.23
CA VAL A 237 19.62 4.30 6.24
C VAL A 237 21.07 3.78 6.15
N GLU A 238 21.54 3.57 4.92
CA GLU A 238 22.92 3.20 4.63
C GLU A 238 23.88 4.33 5.05
N LYS A 239 24.77 4.06 6.00
CA LYS A 239 25.83 5.01 6.41
C LYS A 239 27.03 4.82 5.50
N ASP A 240 27.44 5.89 4.82
CA ASP A 240 28.70 5.92 4.07
C ASP A 240 29.87 6.01 5.06
N GLU A 241 30.52 4.86 5.32
CA GLU A 241 31.65 4.73 6.24
C GLU A 241 32.96 5.30 5.67
N SER A 242 32.97 5.83 4.44
CA SER A 242 34.19 6.34 3.81
C SER A 242 34.66 7.72 4.29
N LYS A 243 33.92 8.34 5.22
CA LYS A 243 34.27 9.63 5.84
C LYS A 243 34.58 9.49 7.33
N HIS A 244 35.70 8.84 7.63
CA HIS A 244 36.41 8.96 8.91
C HIS A 244 37.86 9.35 8.67
#